data_AF-E2AL84-F1
#
_entry.id   AF-E2AL84-F1
#
_cell.length_a   1.000
_cell.length_b   1.000
_cell.length_c   1.000
_cell.angle_alpha   90.00
_cell.angle_beta   90.00
_cell.angle_gamma   90.00
#
_symmetry.space_group_name_H-M   'P 1'
#
loop_
_entity.id
_entity.type
_entity.pdbx_description
1 polymer ?
#
loop_
_entity_poly.entity_id
_entity_poly.type
_entity_poly.pdbx_seq_one_letter_code
_entity_poly.pdbx_strand_id
1 'polypeptide(L)'
;EEKELNKDAGEPEDEFTVSGDGTWKKRGFSSLFGVSTLIAKYTGKVVDACVLNSFCQGCLSWKNKKEDDPQRYEEWFASHEENCTINHTG
;
A
#
# COMPACT_ATOMS: atom_id res chain seq x y z
N GLU A 1 23.18 -9.58 -1.11
CA GLU A 1 23.93 -8.35 -0.80
C GLU A 1 23.65 -7.89 0.63
N GLU A 2 22.44 -7.45 0.97
CA GLU A 2 22.12 -7.07 2.37
C GLU A 2 22.40 -8.19 3.38
N LYS A 3 22.01 -9.44 3.07
CA LYS A 3 22.32 -10.62 3.89
C LYS A 3 23.81 -10.77 4.21
N GLU A 4 24.65 -10.63 3.19
CA GLU A 4 26.11 -10.75 3.35
C GLU A 4 26.65 -9.59 4.19
N LEU A 5 26.20 -8.35 3.93
CA LEU A 5 26.61 -7.19 4.72
C LEU A 5 26.15 -7.26 6.18
N ASN A 6 25.00 -7.87 6.44
CA ASN A 6 24.51 -8.11 7.80
C ASN A 6 25.40 -9.12 8.53
N LYS A 7 25.76 -10.22 7.85
CA LYS A 7 26.68 -11.24 8.35
C LYS A 7 28.08 -10.68 8.60
N ASP A 8 28.60 -9.85 7.69
CA ASP A 8 29.91 -9.18 7.83
C ASP A 8 29.92 -8.20 9.02
N ALA A 9 28.76 -7.64 9.37
CA ALA A 9 28.57 -6.79 10.55
C ALA A 9 28.37 -7.60 11.85
N GLY A 10 28.31 -8.94 11.79
CA GLY A 10 28.10 -9.82 12.95
C GLY A 10 26.64 -10.00 13.36
N GLU A 11 25.69 -9.58 12.51
CA GLU A 11 24.25 -9.73 12.74
C GLU A 11 23.70 -11.00 12.05
N PRO A 12 22.53 -11.54 12.48
CA PRO A 12 21.91 -12.69 11.83
C PRO A 12 21.55 -12.39 10.36
N GLU A 13 21.86 -13.30 9.44
CA GLU A 13 21.70 -13.05 7.99
C GLU A 13 20.26 -12.76 7.53
N ASP A 14 19.25 -13.16 8.32
CA ASP A 14 17.82 -12.98 8.03
C ASP A 14 17.13 -11.92 8.89
N GLU A 15 17.87 -11.21 9.76
CA GLU A 15 17.33 -10.16 10.64
C GLU A 15 17.81 -8.78 10.22
N PHE A 16 17.05 -8.11 9.33
CA PHE A 16 17.46 -6.82 8.80
C PHE A 16 17.04 -5.65 9.69
N THR A 17 18.00 -4.76 9.96
CA THR A 17 17.68 -3.39 10.36
C THR A 17 17.28 -2.59 9.12
N VAL A 18 16.16 -1.88 9.21
CA VAL A 18 15.63 -1.05 8.12
C VAL A 18 15.36 0.37 8.58
N SER A 19 15.45 1.31 7.66
CA SER A 19 14.87 2.65 7.78
C SER A 19 13.53 2.68 7.03
N GLY A 20 12.55 3.42 7.54
CA GLY A 20 11.26 3.60 6.88
C GLY A 20 11.10 5.01 6.34
N ASP A 21 10.64 5.15 5.10
CA ASP A 21 10.27 6.43 4.51
C ASP A 21 8.94 6.32 3.74
N GLY A 22 8.21 7.43 3.64
CA GLY A 22 6.89 7.46 3.02
C GLY A 22 6.60 8.77 2.32
N THR A 23 5.79 8.68 1.26
CA THR A 23 5.40 9.83 0.45
C THR A 23 3.93 9.78 0.03
N TRP A 24 3.38 10.93 -0.32
CA TRP A 24 2.01 11.10 -0.77
C TRP A 24 2.00 11.82 -2.10
N LYS A 25 1.03 11.48 -2.96
CA LYS A 25 0.87 12.09 -4.29
C LYS A 25 0.59 13.59 -4.24
N LYS A 26 -0.12 14.07 -3.21
CA LYS A 26 -0.55 15.47 -3.06
C LYS A 26 -0.12 16.07 -1.73
N ARG A 27 0.16 17.38 -1.73
CA ARG A 27 0.42 18.17 -0.50
C ARG A 27 -0.89 18.54 0.21
N GLY A 28 -0.77 18.99 1.46
CA GLY A 28 -1.88 19.57 2.22
C GLY A 28 -2.93 18.55 2.68
N PHE A 29 -2.50 17.36 3.13
CA PHE A 29 -3.38 16.32 3.70
C PHE A 29 -4.55 15.91 2.79
N SER A 30 -4.40 16.06 1.47
CA SER A 30 -5.45 15.81 0.46
C SER A 30 -5.18 14.58 -0.41
N SER A 31 -4.12 13.83 -0.10
CA SER A 31 -3.74 12.65 -0.87
C SER A 31 -4.56 11.45 -0.45
N LEU A 32 -5.23 10.81 -1.42
CA LEU A 32 -5.86 9.51 -1.23
C LEU A 32 -4.90 8.35 -1.52
N PHE A 33 -3.67 8.67 -1.92
CA PHE A 33 -2.62 7.73 -2.31
C PHE A 33 -1.33 8.04 -1.55
N GLY A 34 -0.82 7.06 -0.83
CA GLY A 34 0.45 7.07 -0.15
C GLY A 34 1.30 5.86 -0.55
N VAL A 35 2.61 5.99 -0.42
CA VAL A 35 3.56 4.89 -0.54
C VAL A 35 4.45 4.91 0.69
N SER A 36 4.62 3.77 1.33
CA SER A 36 5.58 3.55 2.41
C SER A 36 6.62 2.55 1.93
N THR A 37 7.88 2.75 2.30
CA THR A 37 9.01 1.91 1.90
C THR A 37 9.85 1.55 3.11
N LEU A 38 10.36 0.33 3.11
CA LEU A 38 11.42 -0.12 4.01
C LEU A 38 12.73 -0.18 3.24
N ILE A 39 13.76 0.47 3.77
CA ILE A 39 15.06 0.66 3.15
C ILE A 39 16.10 -0.06 4.01
N ALA A 40 16.84 -0.97 3.40
CA ALA A 40 17.91 -1.73 4.04
C ALA A 40 19.03 -0.80 4.56
N LYS A 41 19.50 -1.06 5.78
CA LYS A 41 20.52 -0.26 6.48
C LYS A 41 21.82 -0.16 5.68
N TYR A 42 22.33 -1.27 5.14
CA TYR A 42 23.68 -1.27 4.55
C TYR A 42 23.66 -0.94 3.07
N THR A 43 22.75 -1.53 2.31
CA THR A 43 22.66 -1.29 0.86
C THR A 43 21.94 0.01 0.49
N GLY A 44 21.12 0.58 1.39
CA GLY A 44 20.25 1.71 1.07
C GLY A 44 19.18 1.39 0.03
N LYS A 45 18.93 0.10 -0.25
CA LYS A 45 17.95 -0.35 -1.24
C LYS A 45 16.60 -0.59 -0.59
N VAL A 46 15.52 -0.40 -1.34
CA VAL A 46 14.17 -0.76 -0.90
C VAL A 46 14.06 -2.28 -0.80
N VAL A 47 13.69 -2.78 0.38
CA VAL A 47 13.46 -4.21 0.63
C VAL A 47 11.98 -4.57 0.58
N ASP A 48 11.11 -3.61 0.91
CA ASP A 48 9.67 -3.77 0.81
C ASP A 48 9.00 -2.40 0.58
N ALA A 49 7.82 -2.41 -0.04
CA ALA A 49 7.01 -1.23 -0.25
C ALA A 49 5.52 -1.56 -0.16
N CYS A 50 4.77 -0.67 0.49
CA CYS A 50 3.33 -0.77 0.60
C CYS A 50 2.67 0.49 0.00
N VAL A 51 1.73 0.28 -0.91
CA VAL A 51 0.87 1.35 -1.42
C VAL A 51 -0.35 1.44 -0.52
N LEU A 52 -0.56 2.60 0.09
CA LEU A 52 -1.72 2.90 0.93
C LEU A 52 -2.70 3.74 0.13
N ASN A 53 -3.94 3.29 0.03
CA ASN A 53 -4.92 3.93 -0.82
C ASN A 53 -6.31 3.91 -0.18
N SER A 54 -6.95 5.08 -0.15
CA SER A 54 -8.34 5.26 0.30
C SER A 54 -9.31 5.53 -0.85
N PHE A 55 -8.84 5.33 -2.09
CA PHE A 55 -9.59 5.54 -3.32
C PHE A 55 -9.65 4.30 -4.21
N CYS A 56 -10.82 4.01 -4.76
CA CYS A 56 -10.96 3.09 -5.90
C CYS A 56 -11.86 3.71 -6.97
N GLN A 57 -11.39 3.70 -8.22
CA GLN A 57 -12.16 4.20 -9.35
C GLN A 57 -13.45 3.39 -9.57
N GLY A 58 -13.39 2.06 -9.34
CA GLY A 58 -14.56 1.18 -9.39
C GLY A 58 -15.62 1.60 -8.37
N CYS A 59 -15.23 1.67 -7.09
CA CYS A 59 -16.11 2.14 -6.01
C CYS A 59 -16.67 3.53 -6.27
N LEU A 60 -15.87 4.47 -6.80
CA LEU A 60 -16.36 5.81 -7.14
C LEU A 60 -17.44 5.75 -8.23
N SER A 61 -17.20 4.97 -9.29
CA SER A 61 -18.10 4.86 -10.44
C SER A 61 -19.44 4.21 -10.08
N TRP A 62 -19.43 3.32 -9.10
CA TRP A 62 -20.62 2.58 -8.63
C TRP A 62 -21.26 3.18 -7.38
N LYS A 63 -20.70 4.27 -6.83
CA LYS A 63 -21.17 4.88 -5.58
C LYS A 63 -22.69 5.17 -5.59
N ASN A 64 -23.20 5.73 -6.67
CA ASN A 64 -24.62 6.08 -6.79
C ASN A 64 -25.52 4.84 -6.96
N LYS A 65 -24.99 3.75 -7.55
CA LYS A 65 -25.73 2.50 -7.74
C LYS A 65 -26.08 1.81 -6.43
N LYS A 66 -25.32 2.08 -5.37
CA LYS A 66 -25.65 1.60 -4.04
C LYS A 66 -27.03 2.07 -3.55
N GLU A 67 -27.49 3.24 -4.00
CA GLU A 67 -28.80 3.81 -3.67
C GLU A 67 -29.81 3.54 -4.80
N ASP A 68 -29.42 3.73 -6.06
CA ASP A 68 -30.30 3.59 -7.22
C ASP A 68 -30.75 2.14 -7.50
N ASP A 69 -29.84 1.17 -7.30
CA ASP A 69 -30.01 -0.24 -7.65
C ASP A 69 -29.14 -1.12 -6.74
N PRO A 70 -29.55 -1.32 -5.48
CA PRO A 70 -28.73 -2.00 -4.47
C PRO A 70 -28.36 -3.44 -4.86
N GLN A 71 -29.28 -4.17 -5.50
CA GLN A 71 -29.04 -5.55 -5.92
C GLN A 71 -27.90 -5.62 -6.94
N ARG A 72 -27.95 -4.78 -7.97
CA ARG A 72 -26.90 -4.75 -8.99
C ARG A 72 -25.56 -4.27 -8.42
N TYR A 73 -25.60 -3.36 -7.44
CA TYR A 73 -24.39 -2.95 -6.72
C TYR A 73 -23.77 -4.14 -5.97
N GLU A 74 -24.56 -4.93 -5.25
CA GLU A 74 -24.06 -6.10 -4.49
C GLU A 74 -23.43 -7.15 -5.41
N GLU A 75 -24.09 -7.48 -6.53
CA GLU A 75 -23.57 -8.41 -7.53
C GLU A 75 -22.23 -7.93 -8.11
N TRP A 76 -22.13 -6.64 -8.43
CA TRP A 76 -20.88 -6.05 -8.88
C TRP A 76 -19.81 -6.07 -7.78
N PHE A 77 -20.17 -5.66 -6.56
CA PHE A 77 -19.23 -5.54 -5.45
C PHE A 77 -18.60 -6.89 -5.09
N ALA A 78 -19.39 -7.98 -5.10
CA ALA A 78 -18.87 -9.33 -4.89
C ALA A 78 -17.78 -9.72 -5.90
N SER A 79 -17.87 -9.27 -7.15
CA SER A 79 -16.82 -9.48 -8.16
C SER A 79 -15.66 -8.47 -8.07
N HIS A 80 -15.89 -7.31 -7.44
CA HIS A 80 -14.93 -6.23 -7.33
C HIS A 80 -14.07 -6.34 -6.08
N GLU A 81 -14.55 -6.95 -5.00
CA GLU A 81 -13.92 -6.97 -3.68
C GLU A 81 -12.45 -7.38 -3.73
N GLU A 82 -12.14 -8.47 -4.44
CA GLU A 82 -10.76 -8.98 -4.60
C GLU A 82 -9.84 -8.02 -5.38
N ASN A 83 -10.43 -7.15 -6.21
CA ASN A 83 -9.74 -6.17 -7.03
C ASN A 83 -9.81 -4.75 -6.44
N CYS A 84 -10.46 -4.58 -5.27
CA CYS A 84 -10.62 -3.28 -4.66
C CYS A 84 -9.26 -2.77 -4.20
N THR A 85 -8.92 -1.55 -4.64
CA THR A 85 -7.64 -0.93 -4.31
C THR A 85 -7.66 -0.15 -3.01
N ILE A 86 -8.78 -0.12 -2.28
CA ILE A 86 -8.90 0.56 -1.00
C ILE A 86 -8.37 -0.38 0.08
N ASN A 87 -7.25 -0.02 0.70
CA ASN A 87 -6.60 -0.79 1.75
C ASN A 87 -6.20 0.06 2.97
N HIS A 88 -6.57 1.34 2.96
CA HIS A 88 -6.25 2.29 4.02
C HIS A 88 -7.46 3.17 4.35
N THR A 89 -7.67 3.39 5.65
CA THR A 89 -8.68 4.31 6.20
C THR A 89 -7.94 5.41 6.95
N GLY A 90 -8.16 6.66 6.56
CA GLY A 90 -7.48 7.85 7.11
C GLY A 90 -8.06 9.14 6.59
#